data_AF-X0X980-F1
#
_entry.id   AF-X0X980-F1
#
_cell.length_a   1.000
_cell.length_b   1.000
_cell.length_c   1.000
_cell.angle_alpha   90.00
_cell.angle_beta   90.00
_cell.angle_gamma   90.00
#
_symmetry.space_group_name_H-M   'P 1'
#
loop_
_entity.id
_entity.type
_entity.pdbx_description
1 polymer ?
#
loop_
_entity_poly.entity_id
_entity_poly.type
_entity_poly.pdbx_seq_one_letter_code
_entity_poly.pdbx_strand_id
1 'polypeptide(L)'
;PAFGQAVMSGGARGVFAFSAQLSKNTYGVYVVDVDAMTVWVYEYLPQKGCLRLAAARTWRYDRYLENHNICDLPPEVVEQMVEDQRQYKLRSTEDQMP
;
A
#
# COMPACT_ATOMS: atom_id res chain seq x y z
N PRO A 1 2.88 -24.79 -2.36
CA PRO A 1 3.58 -23.53 -2.00
C PRO A 1 3.53 -22.56 -3.19
N ALA A 2 3.13 -21.31 -2.98
CA ALA A 2 3.16 -20.28 -4.01
C ALA A 2 4.57 -19.68 -4.06
N PHE A 3 5.24 -19.76 -5.20
CA PHE A 3 6.57 -19.17 -5.39
C PHE A 3 6.40 -17.73 -5.86
N GLY A 4 6.92 -16.78 -5.08
CA GLY A 4 6.99 -15.36 -5.46
C GLY A 4 8.10 -15.10 -6.48
N GLN A 5 7.95 -14.02 -7.24
CA GLN A 5 8.94 -13.58 -8.22
C GLN A 5 10.27 -13.20 -7.53
N ALA A 6 11.40 -13.61 -8.12
CA ALA A 6 12.73 -13.26 -7.61
C ALA A 6 12.93 -11.74 -7.72
N VAL A 7 13.24 -11.08 -6.59
CA VAL A 7 13.53 -9.64 -6.55
C VAL A 7 14.93 -9.41 -7.12
N MET A 8 15.03 -8.71 -8.25
CA MET A 8 16.32 -8.37 -8.87
C MET A 8 17.05 -7.32 -8.02
N SER A 9 18.38 -7.50 -7.86
CA SER A 9 19.26 -6.79 -6.92
C SER A 9 19.61 -5.32 -7.29
N GLY A 10 18.67 -4.57 -7.84
CA GLY A 10 18.77 -3.12 -8.00
C GLY A 10 17.43 -2.55 -7.57
N GLY A 11 17.42 -1.53 -6.70
CA GLY A 11 16.25 -1.06 -5.94
C GLY A 11 14.89 -1.28 -6.63
N ALA A 12 13.91 -1.79 -5.87
CA ALA A 12 12.63 -2.25 -6.41
C ALA A 12 11.96 -1.18 -7.30
N ARG A 13 12.03 -1.38 -8.62
CA ARG A 13 11.29 -0.61 -9.62
C ARG A 13 10.49 -1.58 -10.48
N GLY A 14 9.41 -1.09 -11.07
CA GLY A 14 8.49 -1.86 -11.89
C GLY A 14 7.32 -2.46 -11.10
N VAL A 15 6.67 -3.41 -11.76
CA VAL A 15 5.45 -4.07 -11.29
C VAL A 15 5.79 -5.47 -10.79
N PHE A 16 5.41 -5.77 -9.56
CA PHE A 16 5.60 -7.07 -8.92
C PHE A 16 4.25 -7.73 -8.73
N ALA A 17 4.14 -9.01 -9.11
CA ALA A 17 2.93 -9.79 -8.91
C ALA A 17 3.24 -11.05 -8.10
N PHE A 18 2.40 -11.35 -7.11
CA PHE A 18 2.50 -12.57 -6.32
C PHE A 18 1.12 -13.06 -5.91
N SER A 19 0.99 -14.37 -5.70
CA SER A 19 -0.24 -14.95 -5.21
C SER A 19 -0.19 -15.12 -3.71
N ALA A 20 -1.29 -14.81 -3.04
CA ALA A 20 -1.45 -15.02 -1.61
C ALA A 20 -2.92 -15.26 -1.25
N GLN A 21 -3.12 -15.73 -0.03
CA GLN A 21 -4.45 -16.00 0.52
C GLN A 21 -5.13 -14.67 0.91
N LEU A 22 -6.37 -14.43 0.48
CA LEU A 22 -7.18 -13.27 0.89
C LEU A 22 -8.08 -13.58 2.09
N SER A 23 -8.60 -14.80 2.13
CA SER A 23 -9.43 -15.30 3.23
C SER A 23 -9.16 -16.78 3.46
N LYS A 24 -9.77 -17.38 4.47
CA LYS A 24 -9.62 -18.82 4.77
C LYS A 24 -9.78 -19.72 3.53
N ASN A 25 -10.64 -19.34 2.58
CA ASN A 25 -10.96 -20.17 1.42
C ASN A 25 -10.69 -19.50 0.06
N THR A 26 -10.18 -18.27 0.04
CA THR A 26 -9.99 -17.52 -1.21
C THR A 26 -8.56 -17.06 -1.40
N TYR A 27 -8.11 -17.11 -2.64
CA TYR A 27 -6.76 -16.73 -3.06
C TYR A 27 -6.88 -15.65 -4.12
N GLY A 28 -5.81 -14.87 -4.25
CA GLY A 28 -5.75 -13.82 -5.23
C GLY A 28 -4.34 -13.45 -5.59
N VAL A 29 -4.26 -12.58 -6.57
CA VAL A 29 -3.03 -12.03 -7.11
C VAL A 29 -2.91 -10.59 -6.62
N TYR A 30 -1.87 -10.34 -5.85
CA TYR A 30 -1.46 -9.01 -5.41
C TYR A 30 -0.50 -8.47 -6.44
N VAL A 31 -0.74 -7.23 -6.84
CA VAL A 31 0.11 -6.52 -7.78
C VAL A 31 0.51 -5.21 -7.14
N VAL A 32 1.83 -4.96 -7.12
CA VAL A 32 2.43 -3.75 -6.56
C VAL A 32 3.19 -3.06 -7.67
N ASP A 33 2.75 -1.87 -8.05
CA ASP A 33 3.50 -0.98 -8.93
C ASP A 33 4.25 0.03 -8.07
N VAL A 34 5.59 -0.12 -8.04
CA VAL A 34 6.45 0.72 -7.22
C VAL A 34 6.63 2.11 -7.83
N ASP A 35 6.61 2.21 -9.16
CA ASP A 35 6.77 3.49 -9.85
C ASP A 35 5.51 4.35 -9.70
N ALA A 36 4.33 3.75 -9.83
CA ALA A 36 3.05 4.43 -9.61
C ALA A 36 2.67 4.56 -8.12
N MET A 37 3.38 3.85 -7.23
CA MET A 37 3.04 3.72 -5.80
C MET A 37 1.59 3.27 -5.58
N THR A 38 1.17 2.24 -6.32
CA THR A 38 -0.17 1.65 -6.20
C THR A 38 -0.09 0.17 -5.90
N VAL A 39 -1.13 -0.33 -5.24
CA VAL A 39 -1.33 -1.75 -4.99
C VAL A 39 -2.77 -2.11 -5.34
N TRP A 40 -2.94 -3.26 -5.97
CA TRP A 40 -4.26 -3.82 -6.22
C TRP A 40 -4.25 -5.33 -6.10
N VAL A 41 -5.41 -5.88 -5.78
CA VAL A 41 -5.60 -7.30 -5.53
C VAL A 41 -6.78 -7.80 -6.32
N TYR A 42 -6.53 -8.85 -7.11
CA TYR A 42 -7.59 -9.59 -7.79
C TYR A 42 -7.86 -10.89 -7.04
N GLU A 43 -9.11 -11.12 -6.66
CA GLU A 43 -9.57 -12.41 -6.18
C GLU A 43 -9.96 -13.30 -7.35
N TYR A 44 -9.54 -14.57 -7.32
CA TYR A 44 -10.02 -15.55 -8.29
C TYR A 44 -11.35 -16.16 -7.82
N LEU A 45 -12.38 -16.06 -8.67
CA LEU A 45 -13.70 -16.63 -8.42
C LEU A 45 -13.85 -17.95 -9.20
N PRO A 46 -13.54 -19.12 -8.62
CA PRO A 46 -13.51 -20.39 -9.34
C PRO A 46 -14.87 -20.76 -9.94
N GLN A 47 -15.96 -20.40 -9.28
CA GLN A 47 -17.34 -20.65 -9.76
C GLN A 47 -17.65 -19.93 -11.08
N LYS A 48 -16.97 -18.81 -11.36
CA LYS A 48 -17.16 -17.99 -12.56
C LYS A 48 -15.98 -18.07 -13.52
N GLY A 49 -14.87 -18.68 -13.11
CA GLY A 49 -13.63 -18.74 -13.90
C GLY A 49 -13.00 -17.37 -14.18
N CYS A 50 -13.26 -16.35 -13.36
CA CYS A 50 -12.82 -14.98 -13.61
C CYS A 50 -12.11 -14.34 -12.41
N LEU A 51 -11.39 -13.25 -12.68
CA LEU A 51 -10.78 -12.39 -11.67
C LEU A 51 -11.72 -11.23 -11.33
N ARG A 52 -11.85 -10.92 -10.03
CA ARG A 52 -12.59 -9.77 -9.51
C ARG A 52 -11.64 -8.84 -8.78
N LEU A 53 -11.69 -7.54 -9.04
CA LEU A 53 -10.95 -6.56 -8.25
C LEU A 53 -11.49 -6.55 -6.82
N ALA A 54 -10.67 -6.99 -5.87
CA ALA A 54 -11.04 -7.09 -4.46
C ALA A 54 -10.69 -5.81 -3.70
N ALA A 55 -9.53 -5.23 -3.99
CA ALA A 55 -9.07 -3.98 -3.39
C ALA A 55 -8.07 -3.28 -4.32
N ALA A 56 -8.02 -1.96 -4.25
CA ALA A 56 -6.98 -1.14 -4.86
C ALA A 56 -6.78 0.14 -4.04
N ARG A 57 -5.52 0.57 -3.88
CA ARG A 57 -5.20 1.88 -3.29
C ARG A 57 -3.82 2.38 -3.72
N THR A 58 -3.63 3.68 -3.59
CA THR A 58 -2.31 4.32 -3.62
C THR A 58 -1.68 4.25 -2.23
N TRP A 59 -0.36 4.04 -2.16
CA TRP A 59 0.40 3.93 -0.91
C TRP A 59 1.56 4.93 -0.82
N ARG A 60 1.56 5.96 -1.69
CA ARG A 60 2.57 7.03 -1.74
C ARG A 60 2.90 7.63 -0.37
N TYR A 61 1.87 7.81 0.46
CA TYR A 61 2.00 8.43 1.77
C TYR A 61 2.00 7.43 2.93
N ASP A 62 1.78 6.13 2.66
CA ASP A 62 1.66 5.11 3.70
C ASP A 62 2.92 4.99 4.55
N ARG A 63 4.10 5.27 3.98
CA ARG A 63 5.38 5.26 4.71
C ARG A 63 5.50 6.35 5.79
N TYR A 64 4.65 7.37 5.74
CA TYR A 64 4.60 8.45 6.73
C TYR A 64 3.47 8.25 7.75
N LEU A 65 2.64 7.22 7.58
CA LEU A 65 1.60 6.89 8.54
C LEU A 65 2.25 6.25 9.76
N GLU A 66 2.41 7.02 10.84
CA GLU A 66 2.88 6.49 12.13
C GLU A 66 1.73 5.83 12.91
N ASN A 67 0.64 6.57 13.14
CA ASN A 67 -0.45 6.15 14.04
C ASN A 67 -1.81 5.93 13.35
N HIS A 68 -1.92 6.17 12.05
CA HIS A 68 -3.21 6.14 11.34
C HIS A 68 -3.22 5.04 10.28
N ASN A 69 -3.64 3.84 10.66
CA ASN A 69 -4.00 2.80 9.69
C ASN A 69 -5.52 2.59 9.73
N ILE A 70 -6.25 3.43 9.01
CA ILE A 70 -7.72 3.41 8.98
C ILE A 70 -8.15 3.09 7.54
N CYS A 71 -9.00 2.08 7.39
CA CYS A 71 -9.41 1.54 6.09
C CYS A 71 -10.22 2.51 5.22
N ASP A 72 -10.88 3.50 5.83
CA ASP A 72 -11.88 4.35 5.17
C ASP A 72 -11.39 5.78 4.90
N LEU A 73 -10.09 6.05 5.10
CA LEU A 73 -9.53 7.37 4.90
C LEU A 73 -9.07 7.56 3.44
N PRO A 74 -9.63 8.54 2.70
CA PRO A 74 -9.20 8.82 1.34
C PRO A 74 -7.73 9.26 1.31
N PRO A 75 -6.98 8.96 0.22
CA PRO A 75 -5.56 9.34 0.11
C PRO A 75 -5.28 10.83 0.31
N GLU A 76 -6.18 11.71 -0.13
CA GLU A 76 -6.07 13.17 0.01
C GLU A 76 -6.10 13.62 1.47
N VAL A 77 -6.92 12.97 2.30
CA VAL A 77 -7.01 13.28 3.73
C VAL A 77 -5.75 12.79 4.44
N VAL A 78 -5.22 11.63 4.04
CA VAL A 78 -3.95 11.12 4.55
C VAL A 78 -2.80 12.07 4.22
N GLU A 79 -2.76 12.62 3.01
CA GLU A 79 -1.76 13.62 2.62
C GLU A 79 -1.79 14.85 3.53
N GLN A 80 -2.98 15.41 3.80
CA GLN A 80 -3.14 16.53 4.72
C GLN A 80 -2.64 16.20 6.14
N MET A 81 -3.02 15.03 6.66
CA MET A 81 -2.58 14.58 7.99
C MET A 81 -1.05 14.47 8.09
N VAL A 82 -0.40 13.96 7.04
CA VAL A 82 1.06 13.85 6.99
C VAL A 82 1.70 15.23 6.96
N GLU A 83 1.13 16.19 6.23
CA GLU A 83 1.64 17.56 6.19
C GLU A 83 1.47 18.27 7.53
N ASP A 84 0.30 18.16 8.17
CA ASP A 84 0.05 18.71 9.50
C ASP A 84 1.03 18.16 10.54
N GLN A 85 1.32 16.85 10.49
CA GLN A 85 2.32 16.23 11.36
C GLN A 85 3.73 16.78 11.12
N ARG A 86 4.12 17.04 9.87
CA ARG A 86 5.42 17.66 9.55
C ARG A 86 5.51 19.07 10.10
N GLN A 87 4.48 19.88 9.90
CA GLN A 87 4.43 21.25 10.42
C GLN A 87 4.46 21.27 11.95
N TYR A 88 3.75 20.34 12.61
CA TYR A 88 3.80 20.20 14.07
C TYR A 88 5.22 19.83 14.55
N LYS A 89 5.90 18.89 13.90
CA LYS A 89 7.29 18.52 14.23
C LYS A 89 8.27 19.68 14.03
N LEU A 90 8.12 20.48 12.97
CA LEU A 90 8.94 21.66 12.73
C LEU A 90 8.77 22.70 13.85
N ARG A 91 7.53 23.09 14.16
CA ARG A 91 7.23 24.08 15.21
C ARG A 91 7.69 23.64 16.59
N SER A 92 7.49 22.37 16.94
CA SER A 92 7.95 21.83 18.22
C SER A 92 9.47 21.73 18.33
N THR A 93 10.19 21.64 17.20
CA THR A 93 11.66 21.71 17.17
C THR A 93 12.15 23.15 17.29
N GLU A 94 11.47 24.12 16.68
CA GLU A 94 11.77 25.55 16.81
C GLU A 94 11.55 26.07 18.24
N ASP A 95 10.46 25.67 18.91
CA ASP A 95 10.20 26.02 20.32
C ASP A 95 11.21 25.41 21.30
N GLN A 96 12.01 24.43 20.87
CA GLN A 96 13.08 23.80 21.66
C GLN A 96 14.48 24.36 21.39
N MET A 97 14.64 25.30 20.45
CA MET A 97 15.90 26.02 20.25
C MET A 97 15.98 27.21 21.23
N PRO A 98 17.09 27.35 21.99
CA PRO A 98 17.23 28.34 23.07
C PRO A 98 17.34 29.79 22.57
#